data_AF-A0A6L7QHI5-F1
#
_entry.id   AF-A0A6L7QHI5-F1
#
_cell.length_a   1.000
_cell.length_b   1.000
_cell.length_c   1.000
_cell.angle_alpha   90.00
_cell.angle_beta   90.00
_cell.angle_gamma   90.00
#
_symmetry.space_group_name_H-M   'P 1'
#
loop_
_entity.id
_entity.type
_entity.pdbx_description
1 polymer ?
#
loop_
_entity_poly.entity_id
_entity_poly.type
_entity_poly.pdbx_seq_one_letter_code
_entity_poly.pdbx_strand_id
1 'polypeptide(L)' 'MSAQALPLEISPREYHPVKPLHPEEDFRIQQRLKDGGNLPQHIAIIMDGDRRWAVERNLPKTEGHRFGRESVRDIVRACG' A
#
# COMPACT_ATOMS: atom_id res chain seq x y z
N MET A 1 -1.48 -26.88 -19.31
CA MET A 1 -1.02 -25.48 -19.28
C MET A 1 -0.74 -25.13 -17.83
N SER A 2 0.52 -25.13 -17.40
CA SER A 2 0.87 -24.81 -16.01
C SER A 2 0.92 -23.30 -15.83
N ALA A 3 0.17 -22.79 -14.85
CA ALA A 3 0.34 -21.42 -14.39
C ALA A 3 1.68 -21.35 -13.66
N GLN A 4 2.66 -20.66 -14.25
CA GLN A 4 3.85 -20.25 -13.52
C GLN A 4 3.42 -19.15 -12.55
N ALA A 5 3.47 -19.43 -11.25
CA ALA A 5 3.32 -18.40 -10.23
C ALA A 5 4.55 -17.47 -10.32
N LEU A 6 4.31 -16.17 -10.52
CA LEU A 6 5.38 -15.17 -10.49
C LEU A 6 5.91 -15.05 -9.04
N PRO A 7 7.24 -15.01 -8.83
CA PRO A 7 7.81 -14.87 -7.50
C PRO A 7 7.59 -13.43 -7.02
N LEU A 8 6.53 -13.20 -6.25
CA LEU A 8 6.23 -11.92 -5.61
C LEU A 8 6.99 -11.72 -4.29
N GLU A 9 8.07 -12.46 -4.04
CA GLU A 9 8.90 -12.26 -2.85
C GLU A 9 9.86 -11.09 -3.07
N ILE A 10 9.39 -9.87 -2.79
CA ILE A 10 10.28 -8.71 -2.63
C ILE A 10 11.18 -9.00 -1.42
N SER A 11 12.49 -8.95 -1.63
CA SER A 11 13.46 -9.17 -0.55
C SER A 11 13.27 -8.09 0.55
N PRO A 12 13.38 -8.43 1.85
CA PRO A 12 13.33 -7.43 2.92
C PRO A 12 14.35 -6.30 2.78
N ARG A 13 15.43 -6.50 2.01
CA ARG A 13 16.43 -5.46 1.69
C ARG A 13 15.99 -4.51 0.58
N GLU A 14 14.98 -4.88 -0.21
CA GLU A 14 14.41 -4.06 -1.27
C GLU A 14 13.20 -3.24 -0.77
N TYR A 15 12.65 -3.58 0.41
CA TYR A 15 11.60 -2.81 1.05
C TYR A 15 12.14 -1.44 1.50
N HIS A 16 11.85 -0.43 0.69
CA HIS A 16 11.98 0.96 1.08
C HIS A 16 10.60 1.42 1.54
N PRO A 17 10.43 1.87 2.79
CA PRO A 17 9.15 2.40 3.23
C PRO A 17 8.78 3.54 2.29
N VAL A 18 7.65 3.39 1.59
CA VAL A 18 7.13 4.42 0.71
C VAL A 18 6.92 5.64 1.59
N LYS A 19 7.73 6.68 1.42
CA LYS A 19 7.46 7.96 2.05
C LYS A 19 6.08 8.40 1.57
N PRO A 20 5.22 8.95 2.44
CA PRO A 20 3.97 9.55 1.99
C PRO A 20 4.31 10.52 0.86
N LEU A 21 3.72 10.28 -0.32
CA LEU A 21 3.91 11.16 -1.47
C LEU A 21 3.42 12.55 -1.09
N HIS A 22 4.05 13.59 -1.67
CA HIS A 22 3.45 14.92 -1.58
C HIS A 22 2.06 14.87 -2.24
N PRO A 23 1.01 15.52 -1.69
CA PRO A 23 -0.35 15.42 -2.22
C PRO A 23 -0.46 15.71 -3.73
N GLU A 24 0.35 16.64 -4.24
CA GLU A 24 0.39 16.97 -5.66
C GLU A 24 0.94 15.83 -6.54
N GLU A 25 1.95 15.10 -6.04
CA GLU A 25 2.54 13.97 -6.75
C GLU A 25 1.57 12.78 -6.79
N ASP A 26 0.92 12.51 -5.66
CA ASP A 26 -0.10 11.47 -5.57
C ASP A 26 -1.26 11.75 -6.55
N PHE A 27 -1.77 12.98 -6.57
CA PHE A 27 -2.80 13.38 -7.53
C PHE A 27 -2.35 13.17 -8.99
N ARG A 28 -1.13 13.58 -9.33
CA ARG A 28 -0.58 13.40 -10.69
C ARG A 28 -0.48 11.93 -11.09
N ILE A 29 -0.05 11.06 -10.18
CA ILE A 29 0.06 9.62 -10.45
C ILE A 29 -1.33 9.03 -10.68
N GLN A 30 -2.29 9.37 -9.83
CA GLN A 30 -3.67 8.90 -9.96
C GLN A 30 -4.29 9.31 -11.31
N GLN A 31 -4.12 10.58 -11.73
CA GLN A 31 -4.60 11.04 -13.04
C GLN A 31 -3.96 10.25 -14.19
N ARG A 32 -2.62 10.11 -14.17
CA ARG A 32 -1.91 9.34 -15.20
C ARG A 32 -2.39 7.88 -15.30
N LEU A 33 -2.68 7.24 -14.16
CA LEU A 33 -3.19 5.87 -14.13
C LEU A 33 -4.61 5.78 -14.70
N LYS A 34 -5.47 6.76 -14.41
CA LYS A 34 -6.83 6.86 -14.95
C LYS A 34 -6.82 7.08 -16.47
N ASP A 35 -5.97 7.99 -16.94
CA ASP A 35 -5.82 8.29 -18.38
C ASP A 35 -5.30 7.08 -19.19
N GLY A 36 -4.52 6.20 -18.55
CA GLY A 36 -3.98 4.99 -19.17
C GLY A 36 -5.05 3.90 -19.45
N GLY A 37 -6.25 4.01 -18.89
CA GLY A 37 -7.43 3.21 -19.26
C GLY A 37 -7.42 1.72 -18.89
N ASN A 38 -6.32 1.16 -18.37
CA ASN A 38 -6.19 -0.26 -18.03
C ASN A 38 -6.11 -0.48 -16.50
N LEU A 39 -7.14 -0.05 -15.78
CA LEU A 39 -7.24 -0.26 -14.34
C LEU A 39 -7.84 -1.64 -14.02
N PRO A 40 -7.32 -2.34 -12.99
CA PRO A 40 -7.93 -3.59 -12.53
C PRO A 40 -9.33 -3.32 -11.98
N GLN A 41 -10.28 -4.18 -12.34
CA GLN A 41 -11.66 -4.09 -11.82
C GLN A 41 -11.79 -4.57 -10.38
N HIS A 42 -10.84 -5.39 -9.92
CA HIS A 42 -10.82 -5.94 -8.57
C HIS A 42 -9.39 -6.15 -8.12
N ILE A 43 -9.08 -5.65 -6.92
CA ILE A 43 -7.79 -5.86 -6.26
C ILE A 43 -8.04 -6.41 -4.86
N ALA A 44 -7.16 -7.30 -4.42
CA ALA A 44 -7.14 -7.80 -3.05
C ALA A 44 -5.77 -7.47 -2.44
N ILE A 45 -5.78 -6.85 -1.27
CA ILE A 45 -4.57 -6.41 -0.56
C ILE A 45 -4.54 -7.11 0.78
N ILE A 46 -3.45 -7.82 1.07
CA ILE A 46 -3.16 -8.32 2.42
C ILE A 46 -2.42 -7.20 3.15
N MET A 47 -3.09 -6.56 4.09
CA MET A 47 -2.44 -5.57 4.94
C MET A 47 -1.68 -6.29 6.06
N ASP A 48 -0.39 -6.02 6.15
CA ASP A 48 0.48 -6.49 7.23
C ASP A 48 1.47 -5.39 7.59
N GLY A 49 2.05 -5.47 8.78
CA GLY A 49 3.11 -4.58 9.24
C GLY A 49 2.71 -3.61 10.34
N ASP A 50 1.42 -3.46 10.68
CA ASP A 50 0.96 -2.53 11.73
C ASP A 50 1.74 -2.64 13.05
N ARG A 51 1.95 -3.88 13.52
CA ARG A 51 2.71 -4.14 14.74
C ARG A 51 4.19 -3.77 14.60
N ARG A 52 4.79 -4.08 13.45
CA ARG A 52 6.21 -3.77 13.17
C ARG A 52 6.40 -2.25 13.07
N TRP A 53 5.50 -1.56 12.37
CA TRP A 53 5.47 -0.11 12.24
C TRP A 53 5.43 0.61 13.60
N ALA A 54 4.60 0.11 14.53
CA ALA A 54 4.51 0.66 15.88
C ALA A 54 5.79 0.42 16.69
N VAL A 55 6.35 -0.80 16.63
CA VAL A 55 7.58 -1.19 17.35
C VAL A 55 8.77 -0.35 16.88
N GLU A 56 8.96 -0.18 15.57
CA GLU A 56 10.05 0.63 14.99
C GLU A 56 10.00 2.10 15.42
N ARG A 57 8.83 2.59 15.84
CA ARG A 57 8.60 3.97 16.29
C ARG A 57 8.53 4.11 17.80
N ASN A 58 8.82 3.04 18.55
CA ASN A 58 8.66 3.00 20.01
C ASN A 58 7.24 3.37 20.48
N LEU A 59 6.22 2.98 19.71
CA LEU A 59 4.80 3.25 19.99
C LEU A 59 4.09 1.99 20.52
N PRO A 60 2.98 2.15 21.26
CA PRO A 60 2.09 1.04 21.61
C PRO A 60 1.53 0.34 20.36
N LYS A 61 1.31 -0.98 20.43
CA LYS A 61 0.74 -1.78 19.32
C LYS A 61 -0.61 -1.24 18.82
N THR A 62 -1.40 -0.63 19.71
CA THR A 62 -2.69 -0.01 19.39
C THR A 62 -2.56 1.15 18.40
N GLU A 63 -1.43 1.87 18.41
CA GLU A 63 -1.16 2.93 17.42
C GLU A 63 -0.92 2.34 16.04
N GLY A 64 -0.30 1.17 15.95
CA GLY A 64 -0.20 0.42 14.70
C GLY A 64 -1.56 0.10 14.10
N HIS A 65 -2.50 -0.39 14.91
CA HIS A 65 -3.87 -0.65 14.46
C HIS A 65 -4.60 0.64 14.05
N ARG A 66 -4.38 1.75 14.76
CA ARG A 66 -4.96 3.05 14.40
C ARG A 66 -4.41 3.51 13.05
N PHE A 67 -3.10 3.43 12.84
CA PHE A 67 -2.46 3.76 11.58
C PHE A 67 -2.96 2.88 10.42
N GLY A 68 -2.99 1.56 10.61
CA GLY A 68 -3.49 0.63 9.60
C GLY A 68 -4.92 0.95 9.17
N ARG A 69 -5.81 1.35 10.08
CA ARG A 69 -7.17 1.80 9.74
C ARG A 69 -7.20 3.07 8.89
N GLU A 70 -6.32 4.05 9.15
CA GLU A 70 -6.26 5.24 8.29
C GLU A 70 -5.75 4.88 6.90
N SER A 71 -4.74 4.00 6.81
CA SER A 71 -4.25 3.49 5.52
C SER A 71 -5.34 2.77 4.71
N VAL A 72 -6.19 1.97 5.35
CA VAL A 72 -7.37 1.37 4.68
C VAL A 72 -8.25 2.44 4.06
N ARG A 73 -8.57 3.48 4.82
CA ARG A 73 -9.49 4.53 4.37
C ARG A 73 -8.93 5.24 3.14
N ASP A 74 -7.63 5.52 3.14
CA ASP A 74 -6.98 6.19 2.01
C ASP A 74 -6.96 5.30 0.77
N ILE A 75 -6.68 4.00 0.91
CA ILE A 75 -6.75 3.03 -0.19
C ILE A 75 -8.17 2.93 -0.76
N VAL A 76 -9.18 2.80 0.11
CA VAL A 76 -10.59 2.71 -0.33
C VAL A 76 -11.01 3.98 -1.07
N ARG A 77 -10.61 5.16 -0.59
CA ARG A 77 -10.87 6.44 -1.27
C ARG A 77 -10.18 6.57 -2.63
N ALA A 78 -9.01 5.95 -2.80
CA ALA A 78 -8.32 5.97 -4.08
C ALA A 78 -8.97 5.05 -5.13
N CYS A 79 -9.61 3.96 -4.68
CA CYS A 79 -10.25 2.98 -5.55
C CYS A 79 -11.74 3.26 -5.84
N GLY A 80 -12.45 3.97 -4.96
CA GLY A 80 -13.85 4.37 -5.12
C GLY A 80 -14.02 5.68 -5.87
#